data_AF-A0A3N6D962-F1
#
_entry.id   AF-A0A3N6D962-F1
#
_cell.length_a   1.000
_cell.length_b   1.000
_cell.length_c   1.000
_cell.angle_alpha   90.00
_cell.angle_beta   90.00
_cell.angle_gamma   90.00
#
_symmetry.space_group_name_H-M   'P 1'
#
loop_
_entity.id
_entity.type
_entity.pdbx_description
1 polymer ?
#
loop_
_entity_poly.entity_id
_entity_poly.type
_entity_poly.pdbx_seq_one_letter_code
_entity_poly.pdbx_strand_id
1 'polypeptide(L)'
;MEQREVLGDAVMTRIGQAVMLLHAGDREEARNRLGVIWSEIGERGAALHRCTLAHYMADTQDDPGDELAWDLRALTAAKGLTGAVDADPGGESGDASAVRVLVPSLHLNLAADYLKLQRFEAARIHLDRAWDAVGVLEDDGYGGGIRAAIGRMEQRMRGSAPGE
;
A
#
# COMPACT_ATOMS: atom_id res chain seq x y z
N MET A 1 4.89 -24.52 -12.73
CA MET A 1 4.81 -23.44 -11.72
C MET A 1 6.05 -22.57 -11.81
N GLU A 2 7.25 -23.16 -11.95
CA GLU A 2 8.55 -22.47 -12.03
C GLU A 2 8.64 -21.28 -13.00
N GLN A 3 8.15 -21.39 -14.25
CA GLN A 3 8.20 -20.24 -15.18
C GLN A 3 7.33 -19.05 -14.75
N ARG A 4 6.23 -19.30 -14.01
CA ARG A 4 5.34 -18.25 -13.51
C ARG A 4 5.91 -17.57 -12.27
N GLU A 5 6.62 -18.34 -11.44
CA GLU A 5 7.37 -17.84 -10.28
C GLU A 5 8.56 -16.98 -10.73
N VAL A 6 9.37 -17.45 -11.68
CA VAL A 6 10.49 -16.68 -12.26
C VAL A 6 10.01 -15.37 -12.91
N LEU A 7 8.88 -15.39 -13.61
CA LEU A 7 8.28 -14.16 -14.17
C LEU A 7 7.84 -13.21 -13.04
N GLY A 8 7.31 -13.74 -11.93
CA GLY A 8 6.91 -12.94 -10.79
C GLY A 8 8.09 -12.28 -10.09
N ASP A 9 9.16 -13.03 -9.86
CA ASP A 9 10.40 -12.53 -9.28
C ASP A 9 11.03 -11.42 -10.14
N ALA A 10 10.95 -11.56 -11.47
CA ALA A 10 11.40 -10.52 -12.39
C ALA A 10 10.57 -9.23 -12.29
N VAL A 11 9.24 -9.34 -12.11
CA VAL A 11 8.36 -8.18 -11.90
C VAL A 11 8.71 -7.49 -10.58
N MET A 12 8.82 -8.23 -9.48
CA MET A 12 9.17 -7.66 -8.17
C MET A 12 10.56 -7.00 -8.17
N THR A 13 11.52 -7.60 -8.87
CA THR A 13 12.85 -7.00 -9.05
C THR A 13 12.78 -5.65 -9.77
N ARG A 14 11.99 -5.56 -10.84
CA ARG A 14 11.81 -4.31 -11.60
C ARG A 14 11.08 -3.24 -10.79
N ILE A 15 10.09 -3.62 -9.99
CA ILE A 15 9.45 -2.72 -9.03
C ILE A 15 10.50 -2.19 -8.05
N GLY A 16 11.31 -3.06 -7.45
CA GLY A 16 12.38 -2.66 -6.53
C GLY A 16 13.39 -1.69 -7.16
N GLN A 17 13.74 -1.88 -8.43
CA GLN A 17 14.61 -0.95 -9.17
C GLN A 17 13.99 0.44 -9.34
N ALA A 18 12.70 0.53 -9.61
CA ALA A 18 12.01 1.82 -9.68
C ALA A 18 11.90 2.49 -8.29
N VAL A 19 11.72 1.71 -7.23
CA VAL A 19 11.70 2.21 -5.85
C VAL A 19 13.04 2.79 -5.43
N MET A 20 14.15 2.18 -5.84
CA MET A 20 15.49 2.75 -5.58
C MET A 20 15.65 4.14 -6.21
N LEU A 21 15.08 4.38 -7.39
CA LEU A 21 15.08 5.70 -8.04
C LEU A 21 14.21 6.70 -7.27
N LEU A 22 13.02 6.28 -6.84
CA LEU A 22 12.15 7.08 -5.99
C LEU A 22 12.88 7.53 -4.70
N HIS A 23 13.55 6.60 -4.01
CA HIS A 23 14.32 6.90 -2.82
C HIS A 23 15.58 7.76 -3.10
N ALA A 24 16.13 7.70 -4.31
CA ALA A 24 17.21 8.59 -4.76
C ALA A 24 16.70 10.00 -5.15
N GLY A 25 15.38 10.22 -5.14
CA GLY A 25 14.74 11.49 -5.48
C GLY A 25 14.33 11.63 -6.94
N ASP A 26 14.59 10.62 -7.78
CA ASP A 26 14.19 10.61 -9.18
C ASP A 26 12.75 10.10 -9.35
N ARG A 27 11.81 10.94 -8.89
CA ARG A 27 10.38 10.64 -8.85
C ARG A 27 9.79 10.41 -10.24
N GLU A 28 10.21 11.22 -11.22
CA GLU A 28 9.68 11.16 -12.58
C GLU A 28 10.08 9.85 -13.25
N GLU A 29 11.35 9.46 -13.17
CA GLU A 29 11.80 8.19 -13.74
C GLU A 29 11.17 6.99 -13.03
N ALA A 30 11.04 7.05 -11.70
CA ALA A 30 10.34 6.02 -10.95
C ALA A 30 8.88 5.87 -11.43
N ARG A 31 8.15 6.98 -11.59
CA ARG A 31 6.78 7.00 -12.10
C ARG A 31 6.69 6.37 -13.49
N ASN A 32 7.59 6.75 -14.39
CA ASN A 32 7.62 6.24 -15.76
C ASN A 32 7.83 4.72 -15.80
N ARG A 33 8.79 4.21 -15.01
CA ARG A 33 9.09 2.77 -14.94
C ARG A 33 7.95 1.97 -14.31
N LEU A 34 7.39 2.46 -13.21
CA LEU A 34 6.23 1.82 -12.57
C LEU A 34 5.03 1.80 -13.53
N GLY A 35 4.84 2.86 -14.33
CA GLY A 35 3.76 2.95 -15.32
C GLY A 35 3.88 1.87 -16.40
N VAL A 36 5.08 1.67 -16.93
CA VAL A 36 5.36 0.59 -17.90
C VAL A 36 5.05 -0.78 -17.28
N ILE A 37 5.55 -1.06 -16.08
CA ILE A 37 5.29 -2.35 -15.40
C ILE A 37 3.78 -2.54 -15.16
N TRP A 38 3.06 -1.49 -14.77
CA TRP A 38 1.61 -1.55 -14.54
C TRP A 38 0.83 -1.95 -15.79
N SER A 39 1.18 -1.37 -16.94
CA SER A 39 0.59 -1.71 -18.23
C SER A 39 0.88 -3.16 -18.64
N GLU A 40 2.07 -3.66 -18.34
CA GLU A 40 2.46 -5.04 -18.65
C GLU A 40 1.73 -6.08 -17.79
N ILE A 41 1.63 -5.86 -16.47
CA ILE A 41 0.97 -6.83 -15.57
C ILE A 41 -0.55 -6.85 -15.78
N GLY A 42 -1.14 -5.71 -16.15
CA GLY A 42 -2.58 -5.56 -16.37
C GLY A 42 -3.44 -5.96 -15.15
N GLU A 43 -4.76 -6.00 -15.34
CA GLU A 43 -5.72 -6.29 -14.27
C GLU A 43 -5.60 -7.72 -13.70
N ARG A 44 -5.05 -8.65 -14.49
CA ARG A 44 -4.88 -10.06 -14.12
C ARG A 44 -3.52 -10.35 -13.46
N GLY A 45 -2.68 -9.33 -13.26
CA GLY A 45 -1.42 -9.48 -12.54
C GLY A 45 -1.62 -9.98 -11.10
N ALA A 46 -0.60 -10.63 -10.54
CA ALA A 46 -0.65 -11.12 -9.17
C ALA A 46 -0.99 -9.97 -8.20
N ALA A 47 -1.87 -10.25 -7.22
CA ALA A 47 -2.37 -9.26 -6.28
C ALA A 47 -1.25 -8.56 -5.52
N LEU A 48 -0.21 -9.30 -5.09
CA LEU A 48 0.97 -8.75 -4.43
C LEU A 48 1.72 -7.75 -5.31
N HIS A 49 1.95 -8.08 -6.60
CA HIS A 49 2.64 -7.17 -7.52
C HIS A 49 1.82 -5.90 -7.77
N ARG A 50 0.51 -6.06 -8.00
CA ARG A 50 -0.40 -4.92 -8.22
C ARG A 50 -0.48 -4.03 -6.98
N CYS A 51 -0.57 -4.62 -5.80
CA CYS A 51 -0.58 -3.92 -4.52
C CYS A 51 0.71 -3.12 -4.32
N THR A 52 1.85 -3.79 -4.41
CA THR A 52 3.18 -3.19 -4.19
C THR A 52 3.46 -2.07 -5.20
N LEU A 53 3.19 -2.32 -6.48
CA LEU A 53 3.38 -1.30 -7.53
C LEU A 53 2.49 -0.10 -7.30
N ALA A 54 1.19 -0.31 -7.06
CA ALA A 54 0.24 0.79 -6.86
C ALA A 54 0.61 1.65 -5.64
N HIS A 55 1.08 1.03 -4.56
CA HIS A 55 1.59 1.74 -3.38
C HIS A 55 2.74 2.68 -3.73
N TYR A 56 3.80 2.17 -4.39
CA TYR A 56 4.93 3.02 -4.77
C TYR A 56 4.59 4.02 -5.88
N MET A 57 3.62 3.71 -6.75
CA MET A 57 3.14 4.66 -7.75
C MET A 57 2.44 5.85 -7.09
N ALA A 58 1.71 5.65 -5.99
CA ALA A 58 1.10 6.72 -5.21
C ALA A 58 2.16 7.72 -4.72
N ASP A 59 3.25 7.23 -4.13
CA ASP A 59 4.38 8.05 -3.64
C ASP A 59 5.08 8.86 -4.74
N THR A 60 4.84 8.51 -6.02
CA THR A 60 5.35 9.29 -7.15
C THR A 60 4.42 10.40 -7.61
N GLN A 61 3.19 10.50 -7.13
CA GLN A 61 2.25 11.52 -7.60
C GLN A 61 2.49 12.88 -6.93
N ASP A 62 2.26 13.96 -7.68
CA ASP A 62 2.34 15.32 -7.15
C ASP A 62 0.96 15.85 -6.74
N ASP A 63 -0.10 15.38 -7.39
CA ASP A 63 -1.50 15.69 -7.04
C ASP A 63 -2.01 14.73 -5.95
N PRO A 64 -2.53 15.24 -4.82
CA PRO A 64 -3.05 14.38 -3.75
C PRO A 64 -4.27 13.52 -4.15
N GLY A 65 -5.01 13.91 -5.18
CA GLY A 65 -6.11 13.12 -5.73
C GLY A 65 -5.61 11.93 -6.55
N ASP A 66 -4.56 12.12 -7.34
CA ASP A 66 -3.90 11.03 -8.08
C ASP A 66 -3.20 10.06 -7.13
N GLU A 67 -2.52 10.56 -6.08
CA GLU A 67 -1.95 9.76 -4.99
C GLU A 67 -3.03 8.87 -4.36
N LEU A 68 -4.13 9.47 -3.89
CA LEU A 68 -5.28 8.75 -3.33
C LEU A 68 -5.82 7.68 -4.28
N ALA A 69 -5.93 7.99 -5.57
CA ALA A 69 -6.44 7.07 -6.55
C ALA A 69 -5.52 5.83 -6.71
N TRP A 70 -4.21 5.99 -6.56
CA TRP A 70 -3.26 4.88 -6.58
C TRP A 70 -3.26 4.07 -5.29
N ASP A 71 -3.33 4.72 -4.12
CA ASP A 71 -3.43 3.99 -2.85
C ASP A 71 -4.75 3.19 -2.73
N LEU A 72 -5.85 3.69 -3.30
CA LEU A 72 -7.10 2.93 -3.42
C LEU A 72 -6.96 1.69 -4.33
N ARG A 73 -6.15 1.78 -5.39
CA ARG A 73 -5.84 0.62 -6.24
C ARG A 73 -4.99 -0.40 -5.48
N ALA A 74 -4.03 0.04 -4.68
CA ALA A 74 -3.22 -0.82 -3.82
C ALA A 74 -4.09 -1.59 -2.83
N LEU A 75 -4.97 -0.88 -2.10
CA LEU A 75 -5.90 -1.51 -1.16
C LEU A 75 -6.88 -2.47 -1.84
N THR A 76 -7.39 -2.13 -3.02
CA THR A 76 -8.28 -3.01 -3.80
C THR A 76 -7.57 -4.31 -4.18
N ALA A 77 -6.32 -4.22 -4.64
CA ALA A 77 -5.52 -5.40 -4.96
C ALA A 77 -5.26 -6.27 -3.73
N ALA A 78 -4.95 -5.64 -2.58
CA ALA A 78 -4.77 -6.36 -1.31
C ALA A 78 -6.03 -7.12 -0.86
N LYS A 79 -7.20 -6.46 -0.91
CA LYS A 79 -8.48 -7.05 -0.50
C LYS A 79 -8.93 -8.20 -1.39
N GLY A 80 -8.61 -8.15 -2.68
CA GLY A 80 -8.87 -9.25 -3.61
C GLY A 80 -8.20 -10.56 -3.21
N LEU A 81 -7.10 -10.49 -2.45
CA LEU A 81 -6.40 -11.66 -1.91
C LEU A 81 -6.96 -12.10 -0.56
N THR A 82 -7.22 -11.17 0.36
CA THR A 82 -7.74 -11.53 1.71
C THR A 82 -9.14 -12.14 1.65
N GLY A 83 -10.04 -11.61 0.80
CA GLY A 83 -11.37 -12.18 0.61
C GLY A 83 -11.39 -13.53 -0.12
N ALA A 84 -10.32 -13.87 -0.84
CA ALA A 84 -10.15 -15.19 -1.47
C ALA A 84 -9.55 -16.22 -0.51
N VAL A 85 -8.74 -15.80 0.46
CA VAL A 85 -8.12 -16.66 1.49
C VAL A 85 -9.16 -17.11 2.52
N ASP A 86 -10.14 -16.27 2.86
CA ASP A 86 -11.26 -16.67 3.73
C ASP A 86 -12.14 -17.78 3.12
N ALA A 87 -12.05 -18.00 1.80
CA ALA A 87 -12.79 -19.04 1.07
C ALA A 87 -12.03 -20.37 0.94
N ASP A 88 -10.73 -20.40 1.22
CA ASP A 88 -9.90 -21.62 1.18
C ASP A 88 -8.98 -21.72 2.42
N PRO A 89 -9.44 -22.35 3.51
CA PRO A 89 -8.68 -22.50 4.76
C PRO A 89 -7.50 -23.49 4.66
N GLY A 90 -7.25 -24.11 3.49
CA GLY A 90 -6.27 -25.18 3.30
C GLY A 90 -4.88 -24.75 2.84
N GLY A 91 -4.64 -23.48 2.52
CA GLY A 91 -3.35 -23.05 2.00
C GLY A 91 -3.16 -21.54 2.02
N GLU A 92 -2.61 -21.00 3.11
CA GLU A 92 -2.09 -19.64 3.09
C GLU A 92 -0.90 -19.57 2.13
N SER A 93 -1.11 -19.02 0.94
CA SER A 93 0.00 -18.69 0.03
C SER A 93 0.87 -17.61 0.67
N GLY A 94 2.19 -17.66 0.45
CA GLY A 94 3.13 -16.65 0.95
C GLY A 94 2.73 -15.21 0.57
N ASP A 95 2.13 -15.03 -0.61
CA ASP A 95 1.60 -13.75 -1.07
C ASP A 95 0.48 -13.21 -0.17
N ALA A 96 -0.40 -14.07 0.35
CA ALA A 96 -1.50 -13.66 1.23
C ALA A 96 -0.97 -13.15 2.58
N SER A 97 0.05 -13.83 3.11
CA SER A 97 0.75 -13.38 4.31
C SER A 97 1.45 -12.03 4.07
N ALA A 98 2.19 -11.92 2.97
CA ALA A 98 2.88 -10.69 2.59
C ALA A 98 1.91 -9.51 2.39
N VAL A 99 0.74 -9.73 1.79
CA VAL A 99 -0.28 -8.68 1.65
C VAL A 99 -0.87 -8.27 2.99
N ARG A 100 -1.13 -9.21 3.91
CA ARG A 100 -1.71 -8.88 5.22
C ARG A 100 -0.81 -7.98 6.05
N VAL A 101 0.51 -8.16 6.01
CA VAL A 101 1.45 -7.26 6.70
C VAL A 101 1.53 -5.87 6.07
N LEU A 102 1.02 -5.67 4.85
CA LEU A 102 0.92 -4.36 4.20
C LEU A 102 -0.37 -3.61 4.56
N VAL A 103 -1.45 -4.32 4.92
CA VAL A 103 -2.79 -3.72 5.15
C VAL A 103 -2.76 -2.53 6.11
N PRO A 104 -2.07 -2.57 7.27
CA PRO A 104 -2.01 -1.41 8.17
C PRO A 104 -1.39 -0.18 7.50
N SER A 105 -0.31 -0.37 6.72
CA SER A 105 0.36 0.72 6.00
C SER A 105 -0.52 1.28 4.88
N LEU A 106 -1.24 0.43 4.14
CA LEU A 106 -2.16 0.87 3.09
C LEU A 106 -3.29 1.73 3.67
N HIS A 107 -3.82 1.37 4.85
CA HIS A 107 -4.82 2.17 5.53
C HIS A 107 -4.26 3.47 6.09
N LEU A 108 -3.03 3.47 6.61
CA LEU A 108 -2.35 4.68 7.06
C LEU A 108 -2.13 5.68 5.90
N ASN A 109 -1.71 5.20 4.74
CA ASN A 109 -1.54 6.02 3.53
C ASN A 109 -2.85 6.70 3.12
N LEU A 110 -3.93 5.92 3.01
CA LEU A 110 -5.25 6.48 2.70
C LEU A 110 -5.70 7.53 3.73
N ALA A 111 -5.40 7.32 5.02
CA ALA A 111 -5.67 8.32 6.05
C ALA A 111 -4.88 9.62 5.79
N ALA A 112 -3.61 9.51 5.39
CA ALA A 112 -2.78 10.65 5.03
C ALA A 112 -3.34 11.42 3.83
N ASP A 113 -3.75 10.72 2.78
CA ASP A 113 -4.26 11.34 1.56
C ASP A 113 -5.60 12.01 1.76
N TYR A 114 -6.53 11.33 2.44
CA TYR A 114 -7.79 11.96 2.81
C TYR A 114 -7.57 13.18 3.70
N LEU A 115 -6.56 13.18 4.57
CA LEU A 115 -6.21 14.34 5.37
C LEU A 115 -5.65 15.49 4.51
N LYS A 116 -4.75 15.21 3.54
CA LYS A 116 -4.25 16.22 2.57
C LYS A 116 -5.40 16.85 1.79
N LEU A 117 -6.41 16.06 1.44
CA LEU A 117 -7.62 16.48 0.73
C LEU A 117 -8.72 17.08 1.63
N GLN A 118 -8.44 17.29 2.93
CA GLN A 118 -9.37 17.81 3.93
C GLN A 118 -10.68 17.00 4.09
N ARG A 119 -10.63 15.70 3.76
CA ARG A 119 -11.74 14.74 3.93
C ARG A 119 -11.59 14.02 5.27
N PHE A 120 -11.73 14.76 6.36
CA PHE A 120 -11.37 14.31 7.71
C PHE A 120 -12.09 13.04 8.19
N GLU A 121 -13.37 12.89 7.87
CA GLU A 121 -14.15 11.70 8.24
C GLU A 121 -13.59 10.44 7.57
N ALA A 122 -13.31 10.50 6.26
CA ALA A 122 -12.69 9.40 5.53
C ALA A 122 -11.29 9.09 6.07
N ALA A 123 -10.50 10.12 6.40
CA ALA A 123 -9.20 9.94 7.04
C ALA A 123 -9.32 9.19 8.39
N ARG A 124 -10.35 9.49 9.19
CA ARG A 124 -10.57 8.84 10.49
C ARG A 124 -10.91 7.37 10.32
N ILE A 125 -11.84 7.06 9.42
CA ILE A 125 -12.22 5.68 9.11
C ILE A 125 -11.01 4.84 8.72
N HIS A 126 -10.11 5.41 7.91
CA HIS A 126 -8.91 4.71 7.48
C HIS A 126 -7.85 4.60 8.58
N LEU A 127 -7.73 5.59 9.46
CA LEU A 127 -6.86 5.48 10.63
C LEU A 127 -7.34 4.40 11.61
N ASP A 128 -8.64 4.31 11.85
CA ASP A 128 -9.23 3.28 12.72
C ASP A 128 -8.98 1.87 12.14
N ARG A 129 -9.18 1.71 10.82
CA ARG A 129 -8.85 0.45 10.12
C ARG A 129 -7.36 0.11 10.15
N ALA A 130 -6.47 1.10 10.16
CA ALA A 130 -5.05 0.85 10.33
C ALA A 130 -4.77 0.25 11.72
N TRP A 131 -5.39 0.81 12.78
CA TRP A 131 -5.31 0.28 14.14
C TRP A 131 -5.89 -1.14 14.26
N ASP A 132 -7.04 -1.41 13.65
CA ASP A 132 -7.64 -2.75 13.67
C ASP A 132 -6.73 -3.79 13.03
N ALA A 133 -5.92 -3.37 12.05
CA ALA A 133 -5.03 -4.25 11.30
C ALA A 133 -3.63 -4.40 11.92
N VAL A 134 -3.15 -3.55 12.85
CA VAL A 134 -1.75 -3.67 13.35
C VAL A 134 -1.48 -4.95 14.16
N GLY A 135 -2.51 -5.68 14.55
CA GLY A 135 -2.39 -6.93 15.30
C GLY A 135 -1.67 -8.06 14.55
N VAL A 136 -1.62 -8.01 13.21
CA VAL A 136 -0.87 -8.97 12.37
C VAL A 136 0.64 -8.66 12.32
N LEU A 137 1.06 -7.44 12.67
CA LEU A 137 2.47 -7.08 12.60
C LEU A 137 3.25 -7.65 13.78
N GLU A 138 4.46 -8.14 13.53
CA GLU A 138 5.39 -8.53 14.60
C GLU A 138 5.84 -7.31 15.43
N ASP A 139 6.46 -7.55 16.58
CA ASP A 139 7.08 -6.48 17.40
C ASP A 139 8.53 -6.24 16.98
N ASP A 140 8.73 -6.13 15.66
CA ASP A 140 10.02 -5.87 15.04
C ASP A 140 10.14 -4.39 14.61
N GLY A 141 11.25 -4.04 13.96
CA GLY A 141 11.48 -2.67 13.51
C GLY A 141 10.41 -2.15 12.55
N TYR A 142 9.89 -3.02 11.68
CA TYR A 142 8.82 -2.66 10.75
C TYR A 142 7.49 -2.44 11.49
N GLY A 143 7.04 -3.41 12.27
CA GLY A 143 5.78 -3.32 13.03
C GLY A 143 5.77 -2.16 14.02
N GLY A 144 6.87 -1.97 14.76
CA GLY A 144 7.05 -0.81 15.64
C GLY A 144 7.00 0.53 14.88
N GLY A 145 7.62 0.58 13.69
CA GLY A 145 7.60 1.76 12.82
C GLY A 145 6.20 2.15 12.37
N ILE A 146 5.39 1.17 11.93
CA ILE A 146 4.01 1.39 11.51
C ILE A 146 3.13 1.85 12.67
N ARG A 147 3.20 1.19 13.84
CA ARG A 147 2.45 1.61 15.05
C ARG A 147 2.77 3.04 15.44
N ALA A 148 4.05 3.40 15.43
CA ALA A 148 4.48 4.76 15.72
C ALA A 148 3.97 5.77 14.68
N ALA A 149 3.93 5.40 13.41
CA ALA A 149 3.42 6.25 12.33
C ALA A 149 1.90 6.49 12.45
N ILE A 150 1.13 5.46 12.77
CA ILE A 150 -0.32 5.56 13.06
C ILE A 150 -0.55 6.50 14.25
N GLY A 151 0.20 6.34 15.34
CA GLY A 151 0.09 7.23 16.51
C GLY A 151 0.43 8.70 16.22
N ARG A 152 1.38 8.97 15.31
CA ARG A 152 1.68 10.34 14.84
C ARG A 152 0.53 10.89 13.99
N MET A 153 -0.07 10.08 13.12
CA MET A 153 -1.21 10.49 12.31
C MET A 153 -2.40 10.87 13.20
N GLU A 154 -2.68 10.08 14.23
CA GLU A 154 -3.75 10.37 15.18
C GLU A 154 -3.57 11.73 15.86
N GLN A 155 -2.35 12.04 16.32
CA GLN A 155 -2.03 13.34 16.91
C GLN A 155 -2.24 14.49 15.91
N ARG A 156 -1.81 14.31 14.66
CA ARG A 156 -2.02 15.30 13.59
C ARG A 156 -3.51 15.54 13.33
N MET A 157 -4.32 14.49 13.31
CA MET A 157 -5.76 14.59 13.12
C MET A 157 -6.46 15.32 14.27
N ARG A 158 -6.03 15.12 15.52
CA ARG A 158 -6.54 15.85 16.68
C ARG A 158 -6.26 17.36 16.59
N GLY A 159 -5.07 17.73 16.09
CA GLY A 159 -4.71 19.13 15.85
C GLY A 159 -5.33 19.77 14.59
N SER A 160 -5.96 18.97 13.73
CA SER A 160 -6.59 19.44 12.48
C SER A 160 -8.11 19.58 12.57
N ALA A 161 -8.73 19.15 13.69
CA ALA A 161 -10.14 19.42 13.92
C ALA A 161 -10.34 20.94 14.08
N PRO A 162 -11.38 21.54 13.47
CA PRO A 162 -11.70 22.93 13.76
C PRO A 162 -11.92 23.05 15.27
N GLY A 163 -11.27 24.02 15.91
CA GLY A 163 -11.69 24.47 17.23
C GLY A 163 -13.17 24.83 17.16
N GLU A 164 -13.91 24.42 18.19
CA GLU A 164 -15.35 24.64 18.38
C GLU A 164 -15.84 26.05 18.02
#